data_AF-A0A6P0I7K3-F1
#
_entry.id   AF-A0A6P0I7K3-F1
#
_cell.length_a   1.000
_cell.length_b   1.000
_cell.length_c   1.000
_cell.angle_alpha   90.00
_cell.angle_beta   90.00
_cell.angle_gamma   90.00
#
_symmetry.space_group_name_H-M   'P 1'
#
loop_
_entity.id
_entity.type
_entity.pdbx_description
1 polymer ?
#
loop_
_entity_poly.entity_id
_entity_poly.type
_entity_poly.pdbx_seq_one_letter_code
_entity_poly.pdbx_strand_id
1 'polypeptide(L)'
;MGGGGTGGYRNIGDVDKLLQEAKERLNTSGRKNLFISFAYEDANEVNLLRGQAKSENSEIEFNDWSVKDAFNSKNADYIKRQITERIKQSSTTVVYVSDQTKNSPWVNWEVNKSLELGKRITALHKG
;
A
#
# COMPACT_ATOMS: atom_id res chain seq x y z
N MET A 1 -42.88 36.07 37.14
CA MET A 1 -42.88 35.82 35.68
C MET A 1 -41.46 36.11 35.19
N GLY A 2 -40.57 35.19 34.83
CA GLY A 2 -40.72 33.82 34.35
C GLY A 2 -39.84 33.66 33.09
N GLY A 3 -38.52 33.61 33.28
CA GLY A 3 -37.49 32.98 32.43
C GLY A 3 -37.43 33.24 30.92
N GLY A 4 -36.38 33.95 30.48
CA GLY A 4 -35.94 33.97 29.08
C GLY A 4 -35.29 32.65 28.66
N GLY A 5 -35.72 32.11 27.53
CA GLY A 5 -35.13 30.93 26.89
C GLY A 5 -34.13 31.34 25.81
N THR A 6 -32.87 31.50 26.17
CA THR A 6 -31.78 31.65 25.21
C THR A 6 -31.43 30.25 24.69
N GLY A 7 -31.75 30.00 23.42
CA GLY A 7 -31.40 28.75 22.73
C GLY A 7 -29.89 28.52 22.76
N GLY A 8 -29.48 27.55 23.58
CA GLY A 8 -28.09 27.13 23.67
C GLY A 8 -27.67 26.47 22.37
N TYR A 9 -26.89 27.19 21.56
CA TYR A 9 -25.93 26.55 20.67
C TYR A 9 -25.07 25.65 21.56
N ARG A 10 -25.20 24.33 21.37
CA ARG A 10 -24.34 23.36 22.04
C ARG A 10 -22.92 23.74 21.66
N ASN A 11 -22.17 24.30 22.61
CA ASN A 11 -20.73 24.45 22.49
C ASN A 11 -20.20 23.05 22.17
N ILE A 12 -19.76 22.86 20.94
CA ILE A 12 -19.00 21.70 20.48
C ILE A 12 -17.66 21.86 21.18
N GLY A 13 -17.66 21.48 22.46
CA GLY A 13 -16.49 21.47 23.30
C GLY A 13 -15.49 20.57 22.60
N ASP A 14 -14.37 21.17 22.22
CA ASP A 14 -13.18 20.52 21.71
C ASP A 14 -13.12 20.19 20.20
N VAL A 15 -13.57 21.09 19.32
CA VAL A 15 -13.17 21.04 17.89
C VAL A 15 -11.64 21.04 17.74
N ASP A 16 -10.93 21.82 18.58
CA ASP A 16 -9.47 21.91 18.53
C ASP A 16 -8.79 20.62 19.01
N LYS A 17 -9.29 19.98 20.07
CA LYS A 17 -8.80 18.66 20.49
C LYS A 17 -9.14 17.57 19.47
N LEU A 18 -10.32 17.61 18.84
CA LEU A 18 -10.65 16.69 17.75
C LEU A 18 -9.74 16.88 16.53
N LEU A 19 -9.41 18.13 16.19
CA LEU A 19 -8.44 18.46 15.15
C LEU A 19 -7.02 18.00 15.54
N GLN A 20 -6.65 18.14 16.81
CA GLN A 20 -5.34 17.74 17.32
C GLN A 20 -5.21 16.21 17.37
N GLU A 21 -6.23 15.50 17.84
CA GLU A 21 -6.32 14.04 17.79
C GLU A 21 -6.37 13.52 16.35
N ALA A 22 -7.06 14.21 15.44
CA ALA A 22 -7.07 13.85 14.02
C ALA A 22 -5.69 14.06 13.39
N LYS A 23 -5.02 15.18 13.66
CA LYS A 23 -3.64 15.47 13.21
C LYS A 23 -2.63 14.49 13.81
N GLU A 24 -2.79 14.12 15.08
CA GLU A 24 -1.96 13.11 15.73
C GLU A 24 -2.22 11.73 15.16
N ARG A 25 -3.47 11.33 14.87
CA ARG A 25 -3.78 10.06 14.20
C ARG A 25 -3.26 10.01 12.76
N LEU A 26 -3.29 11.14 12.05
CA LEU A 26 -2.69 11.28 10.72
C LEU A 26 -1.15 11.21 10.78
N ASN A 27 -0.52 11.86 11.77
CA ASN A 27 0.93 11.81 11.99
C ASN A 27 1.43 10.48 12.60
N THR A 28 0.58 9.75 13.33
CA THR A 28 0.91 8.46 13.95
C THR A 28 0.64 7.28 13.03
N SER A 29 -0.18 7.48 11.98
CA SER A 29 -0.34 6.50 10.91
C SER A 29 0.87 6.57 9.99
N GLY A 30 2.00 6.00 10.42
CA GLY A 30 3.18 5.85 9.58
C GLY A 30 2.82 5.31 8.20
N ARG A 31 3.58 5.71 7.18
CA ARG A 31 3.34 5.36 5.77
C ARG A 31 2.92 3.89 5.65
N LYS A 32 1.79 3.63 4.99
CA LYS A 32 1.29 2.27 4.79
C LYS A 32 2.25 1.54 3.89
N ASN A 33 2.90 0.51 4.42
CA ASN A 33 3.76 -0.37 3.65
C ASN A 33 2.90 -1.25 2.73
N LEU A 34 3.08 -1.09 1.43
CA LEU A 34 2.39 -1.80 0.36
C LEU A 34 3.41 -2.64 -0.41
N PHE A 35 3.11 -3.91 -0.65
CA PHE A 35 3.91 -4.73 -1.56
C PHE A 35 3.41 -4.50 -2.98
N ILE A 36 4.28 -4.12 -3.93
CA ILE A 36 3.87 -3.97 -5.33
C ILE A 36 4.43 -5.12 -6.19
N SER A 37 3.52 -5.85 -6.82
CA SER A 37 3.81 -6.94 -7.77
C SER A 37 3.60 -6.42 -9.19
N PHE A 38 4.59 -6.60 -10.07
CA PHE A 38 4.56 -6.11 -11.45
C PHE A 38 5.44 -6.96 -12.36
N ALA A 39 5.15 -6.96 -13.67
CA ALA A 39 6.02 -7.63 -14.64
C ALA A 39 7.32 -6.82 -14.81
N TYR A 40 8.45 -7.48 -15.06
CA TYR A 40 9.75 -6.80 -15.17
C TYR A 40 9.74 -5.72 -16.27
N GLU A 41 8.99 -5.97 -17.33
CA GLU A 41 8.76 -5.07 -18.46
C GLU A 41 8.10 -3.74 -18.05
N ASP A 42 7.32 -3.73 -16.97
CA ASP A 42 6.61 -2.56 -16.46
C ASP A 42 7.45 -1.73 -15.47
N ALA A 43 8.72 -2.08 -15.26
CA ALA A 43 9.57 -1.44 -14.25
C ALA A 43 9.66 0.09 -14.39
N ASN A 44 9.64 0.61 -15.62
CA ASN A 44 9.69 2.05 -15.87
C ASN A 44 8.42 2.76 -15.37
N GLU A 45 7.23 2.22 -15.67
CA GLU A 45 5.96 2.80 -15.24
C GLU A 45 5.82 2.70 -13.71
N VAL A 46 6.22 1.56 -13.14
CA VAL A 46 6.21 1.35 -11.68
C VAL A 46 7.23 2.23 -10.96
N ASN A 47 8.38 2.55 -11.58
CA ASN A 47 9.34 3.51 -11.02
C ASN A 47 8.74 4.91 -10.88
N LEU A 48 7.90 5.34 -11.82
CA LEU A 48 7.20 6.62 -11.73
C LEU A 48 6.20 6.63 -10.56
N LEU A 49 5.41 5.56 -10.43
CA LEU A 49 4.49 5.38 -9.30
C LEU A 49 5.23 5.39 -7.95
N ARG A 50 6.38 4.72 -7.88
CA ARG A 50 7.26 4.74 -6.70
C ARG A 50 7.77 6.14 -6.39
N GLY A 51 8.18 6.90 -7.40
CA GLY A 51 8.60 8.29 -7.23
C GLY A 51 7.50 9.16 -6.63
N GLN A 52 6.27 9.03 -7.12
CA GLN A 52 5.10 9.75 -6.58
C GLN A 52 4.80 9.36 -5.14
N ALA A 53 4.84 8.06 -4.83
CA ALA A 53 4.62 7.53 -3.49
C ALA A 53 5.70 7.91 -2.47
N LYS A 54 6.87 8.38 -2.91
CA LYS A 54 7.94 8.87 -2.02
C LYS A 54 7.83 10.36 -1.69
N SER A 55 6.87 11.08 -2.27
CA SER A 55 6.65 12.49 -1.93
C SER A 55 6.23 12.65 -0.46
N GLU A 56 6.57 13.79 0.15
CA GLU A 56 6.34 14.06 1.58
C GLU A 56 4.85 14.02 1.98
N ASN A 57 3.95 14.14 1.01
CA ASN A 57 2.50 14.07 1.22
C ASN A 57 1.89 12.68 0.95
N SER A 58 2.70 11.66 0.71
CA SER A 58 2.21 10.31 0.43
C SER A 58 1.99 9.51 1.70
N GLU A 59 0.77 9.00 1.86
CA GLU A 59 0.40 8.10 2.96
C GLU A 59 0.86 6.65 2.73
N ILE A 60 1.48 6.36 1.58
CA ILE A 60 1.84 5.00 1.14
C ILE A 60 3.32 4.88 0.81
N GLU A 61 3.88 3.69 1.02
CA GLU A 61 5.23 3.33 0.63
C GLU A 61 5.23 1.97 -0.05
N PHE A 62 5.84 1.88 -1.23
CA PHE A 62 5.96 0.63 -1.96
C PHE A 62 7.25 -0.11 -1.60
N ASN A 63 7.11 -1.40 -1.32
CA ASN A 63 8.18 -2.33 -1.08
C ASN A 63 8.10 -3.45 -2.12
N ASP A 64 9.14 -3.58 -2.94
CA ASP A 64 9.24 -4.61 -3.95
C ASP A 64 10.64 -5.22 -4.00
N TRP A 65 10.74 -6.33 -4.70
CA TRP A 65 12.02 -6.90 -5.09
C TRP A 65 12.06 -6.97 -6.61
N SER A 66 12.88 -6.11 -7.22
CA SER A 66 13.14 -6.21 -8.66
C SER A 66 13.99 -7.46 -8.94
N VAL A 67 13.32 -8.58 -9.22
CA VAL A 67 13.99 -9.82 -9.62
C VAL A 67 14.32 -9.74 -11.10
N LYS A 68 15.61 -9.87 -11.46
CA LYS A 68 16.04 -10.09 -12.85
C LYS A 68 16.21 -11.57 -13.19
N ASP A 69 16.25 -12.43 -12.17
CA ASP A 69 16.43 -13.87 -12.32
C ASP A 69 15.16 -14.57 -12.83
N ALA A 70 15.37 -15.61 -13.63
CA ALA A 70 14.30 -16.48 -14.08
C ALA A 70 13.62 -17.18 -12.88
N PHE A 71 12.30 -17.37 -12.96
CA PHE A 71 11.49 -18.01 -11.92
C PHE A 71 11.94 -19.43 -11.55
N ASN A 72 12.56 -20.15 -12.48
CA ASN A 72 13.07 -21.51 -12.30
C ASN A 72 14.61 -21.57 -12.15
N SER A 73 15.25 -20.46 -11.79
CA SER A 73 16.69 -20.42 -11.55
C SER A 73 17.08 -21.20 -10.29
N LYS A 74 18.37 -21.55 -10.15
CA LYS A 74 18.91 -22.19 -8.93
C LYS A 74 18.66 -21.36 -7.66
N ASN A 75 18.47 -20.05 -7.81
CA ASN A 75 18.26 -19.11 -6.71
C ASN A 75 16.77 -18.87 -6.42
N ALA A 76 15.85 -19.51 -7.16
CA ALA A 76 14.42 -19.25 -7.07
C ALA A 76 13.87 -19.39 -5.65
N ASP A 77 14.26 -20.43 -4.91
CA ASP A 77 13.76 -20.66 -3.54
C ASP A 77 14.25 -19.58 -2.57
N TYR A 78 15.50 -19.14 -2.71
CA TYR A 78 16.04 -18.04 -1.93
C TYR A 78 15.27 -16.74 -2.21
N ILE A 79 15.02 -16.43 -3.48
CA ILE A 79 14.28 -15.25 -3.92
C ILE A 79 12.83 -15.29 -3.40
N LYS A 80 12.14 -16.42 -3.56
CA LYS A 80 10.78 -16.63 -3.04
C LYS A 80 10.73 -16.39 -1.52
N ARG A 81 11.74 -16.84 -0.77
CA ARG A 81 11.83 -16.58 0.68
C ARG A 81 11.96 -15.09 0.98
N GLN A 82 12.81 -14.35 0.26
CA GLN A 82 12.95 -12.90 0.44
C GLN A 82 11.64 -12.16 0.14
N ILE A 83 10.99 -12.48 -0.99
CA ILE A 83 9.72 -11.87 -1.38
C ILE A 83 8.63 -12.17 -0.33
N THR A 84 8.57 -13.41 0.17
CA THR A 84 7.62 -13.80 1.22
C THR A 84 7.76 -12.91 2.47
N GLU A 85 8.98 -12.61 2.91
CA GLU A 85 9.19 -11.72 4.07
C GLU A 85 8.74 -10.28 3.79
N ARG A 86 8.91 -9.77 2.56
CA ARG A 86 8.39 -8.45 2.17
C ARG A 86 6.87 -8.42 2.13
N ILE A 87 6.23 -9.45 1.58
CA ILE A 87 4.78 -9.58 1.59
C ILE A 87 4.27 -9.60 3.04
N LYS A 88 4.92 -10.36 3.95
CA LYS A 88 4.56 -10.39 5.38
C LYS A 88 4.63 -9.01 6.04
N GLN A 89 5.66 -8.22 5.73
CA GLN A 89 5.84 -6.86 6.25
C GLN A 89 4.85 -5.84 5.65
N SER A 90 4.21 -6.16 4.52
CA SER A 90 3.23 -5.29 3.88
C SER A 90 1.82 -5.49 4.47
N SER A 91 1.04 -4.41 4.44
CA SER A 91 -0.38 -4.43 4.83
C SER A 91 -1.29 -4.92 3.71
N THR A 92 -0.92 -4.66 2.46
CA THR A 92 -1.70 -4.91 1.24
C THR A 92 -0.72 -5.17 0.09
N THR A 93 -1.09 -6.07 -0.81
CA THR A 93 -0.44 -6.31 -2.08
C THR A 93 -1.16 -5.53 -3.19
N VAL A 94 -0.43 -4.68 -3.90
CA VAL A 94 -0.89 -3.99 -5.09
C VAL A 94 -0.32 -4.71 -6.30
N VAL A 95 -1.17 -5.11 -7.24
CA VAL A 95 -0.73 -5.74 -8.50
C VAL A 95 -0.85 -4.71 -9.60
N TYR A 96 0.28 -4.34 -10.20
CA TYR A 96 0.28 -3.56 -11.43
C TYR A 96 -0.09 -4.47 -12.60
N VAL A 97 -1.24 -4.19 -13.22
CA VAL A 97 -1.82 -4.98 -14.29
C VAL A 97 -1.59 -4.27 -15.61
N SER A 98 -0.84 -4.92 -16.49
CA SER A 98 -0.57 -4.53 -17.87
C SER A 98 -0.79 -5.76 -18.79
N ASP A 99 -0.58 -5.58 -20.09
CA ASP A 99 -0.56 -6.70 -21.04
C ASP A 99 0.56 -7.71 -20.76
N GLN A 100 1.62 -7.30 -20.04
CA GLN A 100 2.76 -8.15 -19.69
C GLN A 100 2.49 -9.01 -18.46
N THR A 101 1.62 -8.55 -17.56
CA THR A 101 1.30 -9.24 -16.30
C THR A 101 0.88 -10.70 -16.51
N LYS A 102 0.09 -10.98 -17.55
CA LYS A 102 -0.39 -12.34 -17.86
C LYS A 102 0.72 -13.34 -18.15
N ASN A 103 1.89 -12.86 -18.56
CA ASN A 103 3.04 -13.68 -18.95
C ASN A 103 4.05 -13.85 -17.80
N SER A 104 3.87 -13.17 -16.66
CA SER A 104 4.84 -13.18 -15.56
C SER A 104 4.54 -14.29 -14.54
N PRO A 105 5.39 -15.35 -14.46
CA PRO A 105 5.23 -16.39 -13.44
C PRO A 105 5.48 -15.83 -12.04
N TRP A 106 6.35 -14.82 -11.92
CA TRP A 106 6.61 -14.12 -10.67
C TRP A 106 5.35 -13.45 -10.14
N VAL A 107 4.64 -12.66 -10.97
CA VAL A 107 3.41 -11.99 -10.54
C VAL A 107 2.35 -13.02 -10.13
N ASN A 108 2.14 -14.07 -10.92
CA ASN A 108 1.18 -15.12 -10.56
C ASN A 108 1.54 -15.78 -9.22
N TRP A 109 2.82 -16.10 -9.00
CA TRP A 109 3.27 -16.69 -7.74
C TRP A 109 3.12 -15.73 -6.55
N GLU A 110 3.44 -14.45 -6.73
CA GLU A 110 3.32 -13.41 -5.70
C GLU A 110 1.86 -13.21 -5.28
N VAL A 111 0.93 -13.14 -6.23
CA VAL A 111 -0.51 -13.03 -5.94
C VAL A 111 -1.01 -14.23 -5.13
N ASN A 112 -0.65 -15.45 -5.56
CA ASN A 112 -1.02 -16.66 -4.82
C ASN A 112 -0.41 -16.68 -3.41
N LYS A 113 0.86 -16.29 -3.27
CA LYS A 113 1.53 -16.20 -1.97
C LYS A 113 0.86 -15.15 -1.06
N SER A 114 0.44 -14.01 -1.61
CA SER A 114 -0.30 -13.00 -0.86
C SER A 114 -1.66 -13.49 -0.40
N LEU A 115 -2.38 -14.27 -1.22
CA LEU A 115 -3.63 -14.93 -0.83
C LEU A 115 -3.40 -15.94 0.31
N GLU A 116 -2.39 -16.80 0.19
CA GLU A 116 -2.01 -17.76 1.23
C GLU A 116 -1.69 -17.08 2.57
N LEU A 117 -1.05 -15.90 2.53
CA LEU A 117 -0.71 -15.10 3.71
C LEU A 117 -1.87 -14.22 4.22
N GLY A 118 -3.05 -14.31 3.61
CA GLY A 118 -4.24 -13.55 4.02
C GLY A 118 -4.11 -12.04 3.81
N LYS A 119 -3.28 -11.60 2.86
CA LYS A 119 -3.09 -10.18 2.55
C LYS A 119 -4.26 -9.66 1.70
N ARG A 120 -4.61 -8.39 1.89
CA ARG A 120 -5.50 -7.69 0.95
C ARG A 120 -4.78 -7.53 -0.38
N ILE A 121 -5.51 -7.73 -1.49
CA ILE A 121 -4.96 -7.61 -2.84
C ILE A 121 -5.80 -6.61 -3.63
N THR A 122 -5.14 -5.64 -4.27
CA THR A 122 -5.78 -4.63 -5.12
C THR A 122 -5.06 -4.56 -6.46
N ALA A 123 -5.81 -4.43 -7.56
CA ALA A 123 -5.24 -4.22 -8.89
C ALA A 123 -5.09 -2.71 -9.19
N LEU A 124 -3.99 -2.34 -9.85
CA LEU A 124 -3.72 -1.02 -10.38
C LEU A 124 -3.47 -1.15 -11.89
N HIS A 125 -4.18 -0.39 -12.70
CA HIS A 125 -4.02 -0.36 -14.16
C HIS A 125 -3.89 1.11 -14.60
N LYS A 126 -3.07 1.37 -15.62
CA LYS A 126 -2.98 2.71 -16.21
C LYS A 126 -4.22 2.93 -17.08
N GLY A 127 -4.96 4.01 -16.82
CA GLY A 127 -6.12 4.39 -17.62
C GLY A 127 -5.75 5.00 -18.97
#